data_AF-A0A2A4X3V8-F1
#
_entry.id   AF-A0A2A4X3V8-F1
#
_cell.length_a   1.000
_cell.length_b   1.000
_cell.length_c   1.000
_cell.angle_alpha   90.00
_cell.angle_beta   90.00
_cell.angle_gamma   90.00
#
_symmetry.space_group_name_H-M   'P 1'
#
loop_
_entity.id
_entity.type
_entity.pdbx_description
1 polymer ?
#
loop_
_entity_poly.entity_id
_entity_poly.type
_entity_poly.pdbx_seq_one_letter_code
_entity_poly.pdbx_strand_id
1 'polypeptide(L)'
;MVFITASRAHTIVLLAFLSFLAQSSLFGVSVSIYNDSPFHLTAEILLADGSNKGKVQLPPLNMTTWHAELGNAVWSQTPFTVIFTCRNGSQYGVFSGVQTGATITALTSQGKRYCQKVKKDKKDNTDKKNKSSDSPEKLRLDPIWGPP
;
A
#
# COMPACT_ATOMS: atom_id res chain seq x y z
N MET A 1 28.31 51.63 -33.14
CA MET A 1 28.35 51.12 -31.75
C MET A 1 26.92 51.12 -31.25
N VAL A 2 26.25 49.96 -31.20
CA VAL A 2 24.82 49.86 -30.85
C VAL A 2 24.73 49.27 -29.45
N PHE A 3 24.21 50.06 -28.50
CA PHE A 3 23.97 49.60 -27.13
C PHE A 3 22.58 48.98 -27.05
N ILE A 4 22.53 47.66 -26.88
CA ILE A 4 21.30 46.93 -26.59
C ILE A 4 20.99 47.14 -25.10
N THR A 5 20.11 48.08 -24.79
CA THR A 5 19.56 48.25 -23.43
C THR A 5 18.45 47.22 -23.21
N ALA A 6 18.84 46.00 -22.85
CA ALA A 6 17.91 44.95 -22.46
C ALA A 6 17.15 45.38 -21.18
N SER A 7 15.84 45.60 -21.33
CA SER A 7 14.92 46.01 -20.27
C SER A 7 14.86 44.96 -19.16
N ARG A 8 15.46 45.27 -18.00
CA ARG A 8 15.53 44.42 -16.80
C ARG A 8 14.19 43.86 -16.32
N ALA A 9 13.07 44.49 -16.68
CA ALA A 9 11.73 44.03 -16.31
C ALA A 9 11.29 42.77 -17.09
N HIS A 10 11.72 42.60 -18.34
CA HIS A 10 11.35 41.42 -19.15
C HIS A 10 12.06 40.16 -18.64
N THR A 11 13.29 40.30 -18.14
CA THR A 11 14.09 39.17 -17.64
C THR A 11 13.49 38.56 -16.38
N ILE A 12 12.89 39.37 -15.49
CA ILE A 12 12.28 38.90 -14.24
C ILE A 12 10.99 38.12 -14.51
N VAL A 13 10.15 38.58 -15.44
CA VAL A 13 8.90 37.90 -15.82
C VAL A 13 9.18 36.55 -16.48
N LEU A 14 10.21 36.48 -17.33
CA LEU A 14 10.62 35.24 -18.00
C LEU A 14 11.14 34.18 -17.01
N LEU A 15 11.92 34.61 -15.99
CA LEU A 15 12.41 33.73 -14.92
C LEU A 15 11.29 33.20 -14.02
N ALA A 16 10.28 34.04 -13.71
CA ALA A 16 9.11 33.62 -12.94
C ALA A 16 8.23 32.61 -13.71
N PHE A 17 8.11 32.77 -15.02
CA PHE A 17 7.36 31.84 -15.87
C PHE A 17 8.06 30.47 -16.02
N LEU A 18 9.39 30.46 -16.17
CA LEU A 18 10.20 29.24 -16.23
C LEU A 18 10.17 28.44 -14.92
N SER A 19 10.10 29.12 -13.77
CA SER A 19 10.02 28.45 -12.46
C SER A 19 8.63 27.86 -12.16
N PHE A 20 7.56 28.41 -12.74
CA PHE A 20 6.22 27.83 -12.64
C PHE A 20 6.08 26.54 -13.48
N LEU A 21 6.74 26.47 -14.64
CA LEU A 21 6.73 25.26 -15.49
C LEU A 21 7.52 24.09 -14.88
N ALA A 22 8.50 24.36 -14.01
CA ALA A 22 9.36 23.34 -13.41
C ALA A 22 8.69 22.50 -12.31
N GLN A 23 7.49 22.85 -11.82
CA GLN A 23 6.82 22.11 -10.73
C GLN A 23 6.10 20.81 -11.17
N SER A 24 6.16 20.45 -12.46
CA SER A 24 5.21 19.51 -13.05
C SER A 24 5.64 18.03 -13.13
N SER A 25 6.76 17.58 -12.53
CA SER A 25 7.23 16.19 -12.80
C SER A 25 7.93 15.42 -11.67
N LEU A 26 7.48 15.54 -10.42
CA LEU A 26 7.92 14.64 -9.34
C LEU A 26 6.98 13.44 -9.10
N PHE A 27 6.24 13.01 -10.12
CA PHE A 27 5.40 11.82 -9.98
C PHE A 27 6.26 10.57 -10.16
N GLY A 28 6.47 9.86 -9.05
CA GLY A 28 7.05 8.52 -9.06
C GLY A 28 6.22 7.53 -9.86
N VAL A 29 6.79 6.35 -10.08
CA VAL A 29 6.08 5.22 -10.69
C VAL A 29 4.78 4.96 -9.94
N SER A 30 3.66 4.95 -10.65
CA SER A 30 2.34 4.66 -10.08
C SER A 30 1.59 3.59 -10.88
N VAL A 31 0.65 2.91 -10.24
CA VAL A 31 -0.31 1.99 -10.89
C VAL A 31 -1.66 2.16 -10.19
N SER A 32 -2.72 2.37 -10.97
CA SER A 32 -4.09 2.41 -10.46
C SER A 32 -4.69 1.01 -10.47
N ILE A 33 -5.10 0.52 -9.30
CA ILE A 33 -5.59 -0.85 -9.14
C ILE A 33 -7.05 -0.80 -8.69
N TYR A 34 -7.94 -1.34 -9.50
CA TYR A 34 -9.37 -1.41 -9.21
C TYR A 34 -9.82 -2.82 -8.87
N ASN A 35 -10.42 -3.00 -7.69
CA ASN A 35 -11.06 -4.26 -7.32
C ASN A 35 -12.54 -4.21 -7.68
N ASP A 36 -12.86 -4.62 -8.91
CA ASP A 36 -14.23 -4.80 -9.44
C ASP A 36 -14.90 -6.10 -8.97
N SER A 37 -14.27 -6.85 -8.06
CA SER A 37 -14.82 -8.09 -7.51
C SER A 37 -15.57 -7.84 -6.17
N PRO A 38 -16.47 -8.75 -5.76
CA PRO A 38 -17.12 -8.68 -4.44
C PRO A 38 -16.22 -9.18 -3.29
N PHE A 39 -14.94 -9.51 -3.55
CA PHE A 39 -14.04 -10.11 -2.58
C PHE A 39 -13.05 -9.09 -2.01
N HIS A 40 -12.64 -9.27 -0.76
CA HIS A 40 -11.48 -8.56 -0.22
C HIS A 40 -10.21 -9.20 -0.79
N LEU A 41 -9.45 -8.41 -1.55
CA LEU A 41 -8.23 -8.84 -2.21
C LEU A 41 -7.01 -8.16 -1.61
N THR A 42 -5.85 -8.78 -1.77
CA THR A 42 -4.55 -8.15 -1.55
C THR A 42 -3.78 -8.20 -2.86
N ALA A 43 -3.41 -7.02 -3.38
CA ALA A 43 -2.57 -6.89 -4.55
C ALA A 43 -1.11 -6.81 -4.12
N GLU A 44 -0.30 -7.75 -4.61
CA GLU A 44 1.15 -7.79 -4.43
C GLU A 44 1.81 -7.33 -5.72
N ILE A 45 2.67 -6.30 -5.63
CA ILE A 45 3.35 -5.71 -6.78
C ILE A 45 4.77 -6.27 -6.83
N LEU A 46 5.05 -7.04 -7.86
CA LEU A 46 6.37 -7.59 -8.17
C LEU A 46 7.00 -6.82 -9.33
N LEU A 47 8.32 -6.66 -9.28
CA LEU A 47 9.11 -6.13 -10.39
C LEU A 47 9.40 -7.20 -11.45
N ALA A 48 9.99 -6.77 -12.56
CA ALA A 48 10.54 -7.67 -13.59
C ALA A 48 11.62 -8.64 -13.05
N ASP A 49 12.34 -8.29 -11.99
CA ASP A 49 13.32 -9.18 -11.33
C ASP A 49 12.68 -10.18 -10.35
N GLY A 50 11.36 -10.12 -10.16
CA GLY A 50 10.61 -10.97 -9.22
C GLY A 50 10.63 -10.48 -7.77
N SER A 51 11.33 -9.38 -7.46
CA SER A 51 11.32 -8.81 -6.11
C SER A 51 9.98 -8.14 -5.78
N ASN A 52 9.55 -8.28 -4.53
CA ASN A 52 8.30 -7.71 -4.04
C ASN A 52 8.53 -6.26 -3.57
N LYS A 53 7.79 -5.31 -4.15
CA LYS A 53 7.83 -3.89 -3.77
C LYS A 53 6.83 -3.50 -2.70
N GLY A 54 5.74 -4.24 -2.56
CA GLY A 54 4.70 -3.94 -1.59
C GLY A 54 3.43 -4.73 -1.78
N LYS A 55 2.56 -4.60 -0.78
CA LYS A 55 1.22 -5.18 -0.76
C LYS A 55 0.20 -4.09 -0.45
N VAL A 56 -0.90 -4.09 -1.20
CA VAL A 56 -2.01 -3.16 -1.00
C VAL A 56 -3.27 -3.98 -0.73
N GLN A 57 -3.95 -3.68 0.36
CA GLN A 57 -5.27 -4.26 0.63
C GLN A 57 -6.32 -3.53 -0.18
N LEU A 58 -7.16 -4.29 -0.88
CA LEU A 58 -8.19 -3.77 -1.77
C LEU A 58 -9.56 -4.23 -1.27
N PRO A 59 -10.34 -3.33 -0.66
CA PRO A 59 -11.75 -3.57 -0.38
C PRO A 59 -12.53 -3.87 -1.68
N PRO A 60 -13.66 -4.59 -1.59
CA PRO A 60 -14.55 -4.80 -2.73
C PRO A 60 -15.00 -3.47 -3.35
N LEU A 61 -15.11 -3.43 -4.67
CA LEU A 61 -15.59 -2.29 -5.45
C LEU A 61 -14.83 -0.98 -5.20
N ASN A 62 -13.56 -1.06 -4.78
CA ASN A 62 -12.73 0.09 -4.48
C ASN A 62 -11.50 0.19 -5.40
N MET A 63 -11.07 1.43 -5.67
CA MET A 63 -9.87 1.73 -6.44
C MET A 63 -8.82 2.34 -5.52
N THR A 64 -7.57 1.87 -5.66
CA THR A 64 -6.43 2.41 -4.94
C THR A 64 -5.28 2.61 -5.91
N THR A 65 -4.58 3.74 -5.79
CA THR A 65 -3.35 3.99 -6.54
C THR A 65 -2.16 3.59 -5.70
N TRP A 66 -1.35 2.67 -6.20
CA TRP A 66 -0.06 2.35 -5.63
C TRP A 66 1.00 3.29 -6.21
N HIS A 67 1.90 3.75 -5.35
CA HIS A 67 3.06 4.57 -5.73
C HIS A 67 4.33 3.87 -5.26
N ALA A 68 5.31 3.76 -6.14
CA ALA A 68 6.65 3.36 -5.75
C ALA A 68 7.32 4.52 -5.03
N GLU A 69 7.89 4.28 -3.86
CA GLU A 69 8.76 5.25 -3.21
C GLU A 69 10.00 5.46 -4.10
N LEU A 70 10.29 6.72 -4.45
CA LEU A 70 11.55 7.07 -5.11
C LEU A 70 12.70 6.95 -4.08
N GLY A 71 13.08 5.71 -3.76
CA GLY A 71 14.43 5.46 -3.27
C GLY A 71 15.45 5.77 -4.38
N ASN A 72 16.74 5.81 -4.06
CA ASN A 72 17.86 5.99 -5.01
C ASN A 72 17.94 4.93 -6.15
N ALA A 73 16.90 4.11 -6.34
CA ALA A 73 16.72 3.18 -7.44
C ALA A 73 16.36 3.94 -8.72
N VAL A 74 17.43 4.33 -9.39
CA VAL A 74 17.58 4.78 -10.76
C VAL A 74 16.79 3.87 -11.74
N TRP A 75 15.76 4.46 -12.34
CA TRP A 75 15.13 4.14 -13.65
C TRP A 75 14.08 3.01 -13.73
N SER A 76 12.92 3.38 -14.29
CA SER A 76 11.80 2.60 -14.86
C SER A 76 11.84 1.08 -14.67
N GLN A 77 11.44 0.58 -13.49
CA GLN A 77 11.33 -0.86 -13.24
C GLN A 77 10.05 -1.49 -13.84
N THR A 78 9.52 -0.89 -14.91
CA THR A 78 8.48 -1.50 -15.73
C THR A 78 9.08 -2.57 -16.65
N PRO A 79 8.32 -3.62 -16.99
CA PRO A 79 6.96 -3.89 -16.55
C PRO A 79 6.85 -4.48 -15.14
N PHE A 80 5.74 -4.21 -14.46
CA PHE A 80 5.38 -4.85 -13.18
C PHE A 80 4.51 -6.09 -13.39
N THR A 81 4.50 -6.96 -12.39
CA THR A 81 3.52 -8.02 -12.24
C THR A 81 2.69 -7.77 -10.98
N VAL A 82 1.37 -7.69 -11.13
CA VAL A 82 0.43 -7.53 -10.01
C VAL A 82 -0.30 -8.84 -9.76
N ILE A 83 -0.14 -9.40 -8.57
CA ILE A 83 -0.78 -10.64 -8.14
C ILE A 83 -1.91 -10.32 -7.17
N PHE A 84 -3.13 -10.67 -7.54
CA PHE A 84 -4.28 -10.61 -6.64
C PHE A 84 -4.39 -11.90 -5.84
N THR A 85 -4.40 -11.75 -4.52
CA THR A 85 -4.58 -12.85 -3.56
C THR A 85 -5.84 -12.65 -2.74
N CYS A 86 -6.55 -13.74 -2.50
CA CYS A 86 -7.70 -13.78 -1.61
C CYS A 86 -7.25 -13.76 -0.14
N ARG A 87 -8.16 -13.42 0.78
CA ARG A 87 -7.91 -13.42 2.23
C ARG A 87 -7.41 -14.75 2.81
N ASN A 88 -7.71 -15.87 2.16
CA ASN A 88 -7.24 -17.21 2.54
C ASN A 88 -5.84 -17.55 1.97
N GLY A 89 -5.19 -16.62 1.28
CA GLY A 89 -3.91 -16.82 0.60
C GLY A 89 -4.01 -17.45 -0.79
N SER A 90 -5.20 -17.86 -1.27
CA SER A 90 -5.33 -18.42 -2.61
C SER A 90 -5.21 -17.33 -3.68
N GLN A 91 -4.52 -17.63 -4.78
CA GLN A 91 -4.40 -16.72 -5.91
C GLN A 91 -5.75 -16.51 -6.61
N TYR A 92 -6.16 -15.24 -6.71
CA TYR A 92 -7.34 -14.82 -7.46
C TYR A 92 -7.00 -14.65 -8.93
N GLY A 93 -5.92 -13.93 -9.24
CA GLY A 93 -5.45 -13.72 -10.60
C GLY A 93 -4.16 -12.91 -10.66
N VAL A 94 -3.58 -12.80 -11.86
CA VAL A 94 -2.28 -12.18 -12.13
C VAL A 94 -2.39 -11.27 -13.35
N PHE A 95 -1.74 -10.12 -13.25
CA PHE A 95 -1.48 -9.21 -14.36
C PHE A 95 0.02 -9.07 -14.55
N SER A 96 0.53 -9.56 -15.66
CA SER A 96 1.93 -9.34 -16.07
C SER A 96 2.00 -8.18 -17.07
N GLY A 97 3.17 -7.53 -17.18
CA GLY A 97 3.39 -6.53 -18.24
C GLY A 97 2.82 -5.15 -17.91
N VAL A 98 2.53 -4.85 -16.64
CA VAL A 98 1.86 -3.61 -16.25
C VAL A 98 2.82 -2.44 -16.36
N GLN A 99 2.42 -1.40 -17.09
CA GLN A 99 3.21 -0.18 -17.29
C GLN A 99 2.91 0.85 -16.20
N THR A 100 3.84 1.79 -16.00
CA THR A 100 3.62 2.94 -15.12
C THR A 100 2.41 3.76 -15.61
N GLY A 101 1.57 4.20 -14.68
CA GLY A 101 0.34 4.93 -14.93
C GLY A 101 -0.81 4.06 -15.44
N ALA A 102 -0.60 2.76 -15.63
CA ALA A 102 -1.66 1.86 -16.08
C ALA A 102 -2.77 1.74 -15.03
N THR A 103 -4.00 1.55 -15.50
CA THR A 103 -5.15 1.18 -14.68
C THR A 103 -5.51 -0.28 -14.98
N ILE A 104 -5.52 -1.11 -13.94
CA ILE A 104 -5.84 -2.55 -14.05
C ILE A 104 -7.04 -2.89 -13.17
N THR A 105 -7.81 -3.90 -13.56
CA THR A 105 -8.97 -4.37 -12.77
C THR A 105 -8.81 -5.82 -12.36
N ALA A 106 -9.36 -6.23 -11.22
CA ALA A 106 -9.21 -7.60 -10.73
C ALA A 106 -9.87 -8.63 -11.67
N LEU A 107 -11.07 -8.36 -12.22
CA LEU A 107 -11.80 -9.30 -13.09
C LEU A 107 -11.11 -9.55 -14.43
N THR A 108 -10.36 -8.58 -14.95
CA THR A 108 -9.63 -8.72 -16.22
C THR A 108 -8.34 -9.52 -16.08
N SER A 109 -7.92 -9.84 -14.85
CA SER A 109 -6.68 -10.59 -14.58
C SER A 109 -6.75 -12.04 -15.05
N GLN A 110 -5.59 -12.67 -15.26
CA GLN A 110 -5.51 -14.08 -15.62
C GLN A 110 -5.53 -14.94 -14.36
N GLY A 111 -6.46 -15.89 -14.23
CA GLY A 111 -6.51 -16.79 -13.07
C GLY A 111 -7.90 -17.34 -12.79
N LYS A 112 -8.10 -17.77 -11.54
CA LYS A 112 -9.35 -18.39 -11.08
C LYS A 112 -10.49 -17.38 -10.98
N ARG A 113 -10.21 -16.13 -10.63
CA ARG A 113 -11.18 -15.03 -10.46
C ARG A 113 -12.31 -15.34 -9.47
N TYR A 114 -12.05 -16.22 -8.51
CA TYR A 114 -12.94 -16.49 -7.40
C TYR A 114 -12.14 -16.80 -6.13
N CYS A 115 -12.68 -16.41 -4.99
CA CYS A 115 -12.13 -16.79 -3.68
C CYS A 115 -12.96 -17.94 -3.09
N GLN A 116 -12.28 -18.98 -2.61
CA GLN A 116 -12.96 -20.03 -1.85
C GLN A 116 -13.42 -19.45 -0.51
N LYS A 117 -14.64 -19.81 -0.10
CA LYS A 117 -15.11 -19.51 1.25
C LYS A 117 -14.20 -20.25 2.23
N VAL A 118 -13.60 -19.52 3.15
CA VAL A 118 -12.90 -20.12 4.29
C VAL A 118 -13.97 -20.92 5.03
N LYS A 119 -13.86 -22.26 4.99
CA LYS A 119 -14.66 -23.09 5.88
C LYS A 119 -14.24 -22.65 7.27
N LYS A 120 -15.14 -22.00 8.02
CA LYS A 120 -14.92 -21.79 9.44
C LYS A 120 -14.82 -23.20 10.00
N ASP A 121 -13.60 -23.64 10.29
CA ASP A 121 -13.42 -24.83 11.11
C ASP A 121 -14.25 -24.56 12.36
N LYS A 122 -15.25 -25.41 12.59
CA LYS A 122 -15.99 -25.41 13.83
C LYS A 122 -14.92 -25.51 14.90
N LYS A 123 -14.67 -24.41 15.61
CA LYS A 123 -13.86 -24.41 16.82
C LYS A 123 -14.53 -25.43 17.73
N ASP A 124 -13.91 -26.60 17.78
CA ASP A 124 -14.32 -27.66 18.66
C ASP A 124 -14.21 -27.13 20.09
N ASN A 125 -15.20 -27.55 20.86
CA ASN A 125 -15.57 -27.02 22.14
C ASN A 125 -14.69 -27.72 23.17
N THR A 126 -13.44 -27.30 23.33
CA THR A 126 -12.52 -27.91 24.29
C THR A 126 -12.08 -26.90 25.35
N ASP A 127 -12.65 -27.11 26.53
CA ASP A 127 -12.15 -26.78 27.87
C ASP A 127 -12.39 -25.38 28.46
N LYS A 128 -13.67 -25.17 28.80
CA LYS A 128 -14.04 -24.74 30.16
C LYS A 128 -13.79 -25.89 31.15
N LYS A 129 -12.57 -26.03 31.71
CA LYS A 129 -12.39 -26.67 33.04
C LYS A 129 -11.02 -26.38 33.65
N ASN A 130 -10.93 -25.29 34.41
CA ASN A 130 -10.08 -25.15 35.61
C ASN A 130 -10.73 -24.01 36.41
N LYS A 131 -11.84 -24.31 37.09
CA LYS A 131 -11.91 -24.79 38.48
C LYS A 131 -11.32 -23.76 39.45
N SER A 132 -12.26 -22.98 39.97
CA SER A 132 -12.20 -22.26 41.24
C SER A 132 -11.61 -23.13 42.36
N SER A 133 -10.60 -22.58 43.01
CA SER A 133 -10.17 -22.82 44.40
C SER A 133 -9.40 -21.54 44.75
N ASP A 134 -10.06 -20.50 45.25
CA ASP A 134 -10.36 -20.32 46.68
C ASP A 134 -9.16 -20.68 47.56
N SER A 135 -8.34 -19.66 47.88
CA SER A 135 -7.74 -19.47 49.20
C SER A 135 -7.22 -18.03 49.32
N PRO A 136 -7.56 -17.28 50.40
CA PRO A 136 -7.15 -15.91 50.62
C PRO A 136 -5.85 -15.86 51.44
N GLU A 137 -4.81 -15.20 50.94
CA GLU A 137 -3.66 -14.84 51.78
C GLU A 137 -3.22 -13.40 51.57
N LYS A 138 -3.96 -12.53 52.26
CA LYS A 138 -3.48 -11.42 53.08
C LYS A 138 -1.95 -11.23 53.08
N LEU A 139 -1.45 -10.25 52.34
CA LEU A 139 -0.18 -9.60 52.66
C LEU A 139 -0.37 -8.10 52.84
N ARG A 140 -0.37 -7.73 54.13
CA ARG A 140 -0.11 -6.39 54.66
C ARG A 140 1.10 -5.77 53.97
N LEU A 141 0.99 -4.52 53.59
CA LEU A 141 2.08 -3.56 53.65
C LEU A 141 1.52 -2.30 54.29
N ASP A 142 2.03 -2.02 55.50
CA ASP A 142 1.61 -0.94 56.39
C ASP A 142 2.02 0.45 55.85
N PRO A 143 1.33 1.54 56.22
CA PRO A 143 1.73 2.89 55.88
C PRO A 143 2.81 3.41 56.83
N ILE A 144 3.95 3.87 56.29
CA ILE A 144 4.96 4.62 57.04
C ILE A 144 4.75 6.11 56.77
N TRP A 145 4.13 6.79 57.73
CA TRP A 145 4.36 8.23 57.97
C TRP A 145 5.80 8.39 58.48
N GLY A 146 6.57 9.35 58.00
CA GLY A 146 6.71 10.62 58.73
C GLY A 146 8.14 11.20 58.63
N PRO A 147 8.35 12.41 59.18
CA PRO A 147 9.17 13.48 58.60
C PRO A 147 10.54 13.67 59.32
N PRO A 148 11.29 14.75 59.01
CA PRO A 148 11.14 15.99 59.79
C PRO A 148 10.74 17.23 58.98
#